data_AF-A0A1M6DMF7-F1
#
_entry.id   AF-A0A1M6DMF7-F1
#
_cell.length_a   1.000
_cell.length_b   1.000
_cell.length_c   1.000
_cell.angle_alpha   90.00
_cell.angle_beta   90.00
_cell.angle_gamma   90.00
#
_symmetry.space_group_name_H-M   'P 1'
#
loop_
_entity.id
_entity.type
_entity.pdbx_description
1 polymer ?
#
loop_
_entity_poly.entity_id
_entity_poly.type
_entity_poly.pdbx_seq_one_letter_code
_entity_poly.pdbx_strand_id
1 'polypeptide(L)' 'MNLQYISDSKGKTTGVFIPINDWNELKSKYKDIESEDIDIPEWQKRLVLKRLENHKKNPDSALDFDSAMDDIENDL' A
#
# COMPACT_ATOMS: atom_id res chain seq x y z
N MET A 1 -6.36 -20.05 -14.41
CA MET A 1 -5.95 -20.09 -13.00
C MET A 1 -6.42 -21.34 -12.27
N ASN A 2 -5.53 -22.33 -12.18
CA ASN A 2 -5.71 -23.53 -11.36
C ASN A 2 -4.66 -23.51 -10.22
N LEU A 3 -5.06 -23.02 -9.04
CA LEU A 3 -4.16 -22.85 -7.90
C LEU A 3 -4.09 -24.13 -7.07
N GLN A 4 -2.87 -24.51 -6.65
CA GLN A 4 -2.70 -25.57 -5.66
C GLN A 4 -2.08 -25.00 -4.39
N TYR A 5 -2.67 -25.34 -3.24
CA TYR A 5 -2.19 -24.89 -1.95
C TYR A 5 -1.34 -25.98 -1.30
N ILE A 6 -0.16 -25.59 -0.86
CA ILE A 6 0.77 -26.46 -0.14
C ILE A 6 0.62 -26.12 1.34
N SER A 7 0.42 -27.15 2.17
CA SER A 7 0.26 -26.99 3.62
C SER A 7 1.38 -27.69 4.37
N ASP A 8 1.72 -27.18 5.54
CA ASP A 8 2.65 -27.83 6.48
C ASP A 8 2.01 -29.06 7.15
N SER A 9 2.77 -29.74 8.01
CA SER A 9 2.32 -30.90 8.77
C SER A 9 1.16 -30.63 9.74
N LYS A 10 0.84 -29.35 9.99
CA LYS A 10 -0.27 -28.90 10.84
C LYS A 10 -1.47 -28.41 10.00
N GLY A 11 -1.42 -28.55 8.68
CA GLY A 11 -2.47 -28.10 7.77
C GLY A 11 -2.47 -26.59 7.51
N LYS A 12 -1.43 -25.86 7.93
CA LYS A 12 -1.31 -24.42 7.66
C LYS A 12 -0.74 -24.23 6.26
N THR A 13 -1.42 -23.46 5.41
CA THR A 13 -0.93 -23.13 4.07
C THR A 13 0.41 -22.38 4.16
N THR A 14 1.43 -22.94 3.52
CA THR A 14 2.79 -22.39 3.46
C THR A 14 3.19 -21.94 2.07
N GLY A 15 2.47 -22.36 1.03
CA GLY A 15 2.75 -21.95 -0.34
C GLY A 15 1.56 -22.11 -1.25
N VAL A 16 1.65 -21.44 -2.40
CA VAL A 16 0.71 -21.60 -3.51
C VAL A 16 1.51 -21.88 -4.77
N PHE A 17 1.04 -22.83 -5.57
CA PHE A 17 1.57 -23.12 -6.90
C PHE A 17 0.66 -22.48 -7.94
N ILE A 18 1.24 -21.61 -8.76
CA ILE A 18 0.60 -20.91 -9.87
C ILE A 18 1.23 -21.41 -11.17
N PRO A 19 0.45 -21.95 -12.14
CA PRO A 19 0.98 -22.31 -13.46
C PRO A 19 1.68 -21.13 -14.14
N ILE A 20 2.77 -21.38 -14.86
CA ILE A 20 3.62 -20.31 -15.42
C ILE A 20 2.88 -19.35 -16.36
N ASN A 21 1.89 -19.84 -17.12
CA ASN A 21 1.07 -19.01 -18.00
C ASN A 21 0.20 -18.04 -17.19
N ASP A 22 -0.45 -18.53 -16.13
CA ASP A 22 -1.25 -17.70 -15.22
C ASP A 22 -0.36 -16.68 -14.48
N TRP A 23 0.86 -17.09 -14.08
CA TRP A 23 1.85 -16.18 -13.48
C TRP A 23 2.23 -15.06 -14.46
N ASN A 24 2.53 -15.38 -15.71
CA ASN A 24 2.89 -14.39 -16.72
C ASN A 24 1.75 -13.40 -17.02
N GLU A 25 0.48 -13.86 -17.03
CA GLU A 25 -0.67 -12.96 -17.13
C GLU A 25 -0.75 -11.98 -15.94
N LEU A 26 -0.52 -12.47 -14.71
CA LEU A 26 -0.48 -11.64 -13.52
C LEU A 26 0.62 -10.58 -13.61
N LYS A 27 1.81 -10.94 -14.09
CA LYS A 27 2.92 -10.00 -14.30
C LYS A 27 2.62 -8.96 -15.36
N SER A 28 1.93 -9.35 -16.42
CA SER A 28 1.51 -8.39 -17.44
C SER A 28 0.47 -7.39 -16.90
N LYS A 29 -0.39 -7.82 -15.98
CA LYS A 29 -1.43 -6.97 -15.39
C LYS A 29 -0.90 -6.06 -14.28
N TYR A 30 0.02 -6.56 -13.46
CA TYR A 30 0.58 -5.86 -12.30
C TYR A 30 2.08 -5.63 -12.52
N LYS A 31 2.43 -4.44 -13.02
CA LYS A 31 3.79 -4.08 -13.43
C LYS A 31 4.82 -4.18 -12.30
N ASP A 32 4.38 -4.14 -11.06
CA ASP A 32 5.25 -4.08 -9.87
C ASP A 32 5.14 -5.34 -8.99
N ILE A 33 4.54 -6.43 -9.49
CA ILE A 33 4.33 -7.65 -8.68
C ILE A 33 5.62 -8.39 -8.35
N GLU A 34 6.69 -8.19 -9.13
CA GLU A 34 8.04 -8.72 -8.86
C GLU A 34 8.97 -7.65 -8.27
N SER A 35 8.50 -6.41 -8.08
CA SER A 35 9.31 -5.33 -7.53
C SER A 35 9.42 -5.47 -6.01
N GLU A 36 10.58 -5.90 -5.52
CA GLU A 36 10.90 -5.92 -4.07
C GLU A 36 11.08 -4.50 -3.51
N ASP A 37 11.45 -3.55 -4.36
CA ASP A 37 11.62 -2.15 -4.01
C ASP A 37 10.34 -1.37 -4.28
N ILE A 38 9.55 -1.15 -3.23
CA ILE A 38 8.59 -0.04 -3.21
C ILE A 38 9.41 1.25 -3.08
N ASP A 39 10.05 1.68 -4.16
CA ASP A 39 10.70 2.99 -4.17
C ASP A 39 9.60 4.06 -4.14
N ILE A 40 9.57 4.80 -3.04
CA ILE A 40 8.62 5.89 -2.86
C ILE A 40 8.97 6.96 -3.91
N PRO A 41 8.05 7.32 -4.82
CA PRO A 41 8.32 8.35 -5.81
C PRO A 41 8.79 9.65 -5.15
N GLU A 42 9.82 10.28 -5.71
CA GLU A 42 10.43 11.50 -5.16
C GLU A 42 9.43 12.65 -4.91
N TRP A 43 8.35 12.72 -5.69
CA TRP A 43 7.31 13.72 -5.48
C TRP A 43 6.54 13.51 -4.17
N GLN A 44 6.34 12.26 -3.74
CA GLN A 44 5.70 11.94 -2.47
C GLN A 44 6.60 12.34 -1.30
N LYS A 45 7.90 12.03 -1.39
CA LYS A 45 8.91 12.45 -0.40
C LYS A 45 8.92 13.98 -0.26
N ARG A 46 8.98 14.71 -1.38
CA ARG A 46 8.93 16.19 -1.39
C ARG A 46 7.63 16.74 -0.79
N LEU A 47 6.49 16.12 -1.06
CA LEU A 47 5.21 16.55 -0.51
C LEU A 47 5.18 16.43 1.02
N VAL A 48 5.67 15.31 1.56
CA VAL A 48 5.74 15.11 3.02
C VAL A 48 6.69 16.12 3.65
N LEU A 49 7.89 16.32 3.08
CA LEU A 49 8.83 17.32 3.57
C LEU A 49 8.23 18.73 3.59
N LYS A 50 7.53 19.13 2.52
CA LYS A 50 6.83 20.41 2.45
C LYS A 50 5.76 20.54 3.54
N ARG A 51 4.97 19.49 3.78
CA ARG A 51 3.95 19.48 4.84
C ARG A 51 4.56 19.62 6.23
N LEU A 52 5.68 18.93 6.49
CA LEU A 52 6.43 19.05 7.74
C LEU A 52 6.97 20.47 7.95
N GLU A 53 7.51 21.11 6.90
CA GLU A 53 7.95 22.51 6.99
C GLU A 53 6.79 23.47 7.26
N ASN A 54 5.64 23.28 6.60
CA ASN A 54 4.45 24.09 6.83
C ASN A 54 3.97 23.97 8.27
N HIS A 55 3.91 22.75 8.80
CA HIS A 55 3.55 22.51 10.21
C HIS A 55 4.56 23.14 11.18
N LYS A 56 5.88 23.06 10.89
CA LYS A 56 6.89 23.73 11.73
C LYS A 56 6.73 25.25 11.75
N LYS A 57 6.33 25.86 10.63
CA LYS A 57 6.11 27.31 10.52
C LYS A 57 4.79 27.75 11.13
N ASN A 58 3.76 26.91 11.04
CA ASN A 58 2.44 27.18 11.60
C ASN A 58 1.83 25.89 12.18
N PRO A 59 2.12 25.55 13.46
CA PRO A 59 1.64 24.32 14.08
C PRO A 59 0.11 24.22 14.12
N ASP A 60 -0.58 25.35 14.27
CA ASP A 60 -2.05 25.41 14.35
C ASP A 60 -2.74 25.26 12.97
N SER A 61 -1.97 25.08 11.89
CA SER A 61 -2.50 24.87 10.53
C SER A 61 -2.90 23.43 10.23
N ALA A 62 -2.66 22.51 11.16
CA ALA A 62 -3.06 21.12 11.05
C ALA A 62 -4.12 20.80 12.11
N LEU A 63 -5.10 20.00 11.72
CA LEU A 63 -6.08 19.41 12.62
C LEU A 63 -5.64 17.99 12.96
N ASP A 64 -6.03 17.48 14.13
CA ASP A 64 -5.86 16.05 14.40
C ASP A 64 -6.74 15.22 13.46
N PHE A 65 -6.35 13.96 13.26
CA PHE A 65 -6.98 13.10 12.27
C PHE A 65 -8.41 12.72 12.64
N ASP A 66 -8.68 12.47 13.92
CA ASP A 66 -10.01 12.05 14.37
C ASP A 66 -10.99 13.21 14.23
N SER A 67 -10.61 14.42 14.66
CA SER A 67 -11.41 15.62 14.42
C SER A 67 -11.62 15.91 12.93
N ALA A 68 -10.63 15.61 12.08
CA ALA A 68 -10.75 15.84 10.63
C ALA A 68 -11.79 14.89 10.01
N MET A 69 -11.84 13.65 10.50
CA MET A 69 -12.83 12.68 10.06
C MET A 69 -14.22 13.04 10.58
N ASP A 70 -14.32 13.46 11.85
CA ASP A 70 -15.56 13.94 12.45
C ASP A 70 -16.13 15.14 11.66
N ASP A 71 -15.30 16.13 11.31
CA ASP A 71 -15.72 17.28 10.51
C ASP A 71 -16.27 16.85 9.13
N ILE A 72 -15.61 15.89 8.46
CA ILE A 72 -16.05 15.37 7.16
C ILE A 72 -17.38 14.61 7.29
N GLU A 73 -17.54 13.80 8.34
CA GLU A 73 -18.77 13.04 8.58
C GLU A 73 -19.95 13.96 8.94
N ASN A 74 -19.69 15.08 9.63
CA ASN A 74 -20.72 16.06 9.99
C ASN A 74 -21.13 16.97 8.81
N ASP A 75 -20.27 17.16 7.81
CA ASP A 75 -20.55 17.96 6.59
C ASP A 75 -21.27 17.15 5.47
N LEU A 76 -21.49 15.83 5.66
CA LEU A 76 -22.18 14.92 4.74
C LEU A 76 -23.64 14.65 5.14
#